data_AF-A0A202DL55-F1
#
_entry.id   AF-A0A202DL55-F1
#
_cell.length_a   1.000
_cell.length_b   1.000
_cell.length_c   1.000
_cell.angle_alpha   90.00
_cell.angle_beta   90.00
_cell.angle_gamma   90.00
#
_symmetry.space_group_name_H-M   'P 1'
#
loop_
_entity.id
_entity.type
_entity.pdbx_description
1 polymer ?
#
loop_
_entity_poly.entity_id
_entity_poly.type
_entity_poly.pdbx_seq_one_letter_code
_entity_poly.pdbx_strand_id
1 'polypeptide(L)'
;MKFCTVINCMDGRVQLPVIRYLQKRFQVDYVDSVTEPGPNLIVSEQKPEGSLRSIENRLKISLENHHSLGVAIAGHDGCAGNPASEDQQKDQIKKAIRVLQKKVGKVDVIGLWIDNNFNVQEVNP
;
A
#
# COMPACT_ATOMS: atom_id res chain seq x y z
N MET A 1 2.97 -18.55 -11.20
CA MET A 1 3.58 -17.43 -10.46
C MET A 1 2.49 -16.81 -9.60
N LYS A 2 2.76 -16.55 -8.33
CA LYS A 2 1.81 -15.94 -7.39
C LYS A 2 2.20 -14.49 -7.17
N PHE A 3 1.21 -13.61 -7.16
CA PHE A 3 1.39 -12.17 -7.01
C PHE A 3 0.60 -11.65 -5.82
N CYS A 4 1.08 -10.56 -5.22
CA CYS A 4 0.27 -9.61 -4.49
C CYS A 4 0.59 -8.19 -4.96
N THR A 5 -0.25 -7.23 -4.61
CA THR A 5 -0.01 -5.82 -4.93
C THR A 5 0.28 -5.02 -3.67
N VAL A 6 1.20 -4.07 -3.75
CA VAL A 6 1.33 -3.00 -2.75
C VAL A 6 1.17 -1.64 -3.40
N ILE A 7 0.43 -0.78 -2.73
CA ILE A 7 0.42 0.66 -2.99
C ILE A 7 1.40 1.26 -1.99
N ASN A 8 2.57 1.70 -2.47
CA ASN A 8 3.72 2.07 -1.64
C ASN A 8 4.27 3.45 -1.97
N CYS A 9 4.98 4.07 -1.03
CA CYS A 9 5.72 5.28 -1.36
C CYS A 9 6.77 4.99 -2.44
N MET A 10 7.12 5.98 -3.26
CA MET A 10 8.25 5.86 -4.20
C MET A 10 9.63 5.85 -3.53
N ASP A 11 9.70 6.09 -2.21
CA ASP A 11 10.96 6.08 -1.46
C ASP A 11 11.68 4.74 -1.61
N GLY A 12 12.89 4.77 -2.16
CA GLY A 12 13.67 3.56 -2.44
C GLY A 12 14.03 2.75 -1.20
N ARG A 13 14.10 3.39 -0.03
CA ARG A 13 14.51 2.75 1.23
C ARG A 13 13.47 1.75 1.73
N VAL A 14 12.19 1.98 1.45
CA VAL A 14 11.09 1.14 1.94
C VAL A 14 10.70 0.01 0.99
N GLN A 15 11.22 -0.01 -0.25
CA GLN A 15 10.81 -1.01 -1.26
C GLN A 15 11.14 -2.44 -0.82
N LEU A 16 12.41 -2.73 -0.54
CA LEU A 16 12.84 -4.09 -0.20
C LEU A 16 12.26 -4.61 1.12
N PRO A 17 12.19 -3.82 2.22
CA PRO A 17 11.51 -4.24 3.43
C PRO A 17 10.06 -4.67 3.19
N VAL A 18 9.30 -3.85 2.45
CA VAL A 18 7.90 -4.12 2.12
C VAL A 18 7.74 -5.35 1.22
N ILE A 19 8.54 -5.46 0.16
CA ILE A 19 8.50 -6.61 -0.77
C ILE A 19 8.74 -7.91 0.00
N ARG A 20 9.81 -7.97 0.80
CA ARG A 20 10.17 -9.17 1.57
C ARG A 20 9.09 -9.53 2.59
N TYR A 21 8.53 -8.54 3.28
CA TYR A 21 7.42 -8.75 4.21
C TYR A 21 6.23 -9.40 3.49
N LEU A 22 5.82 -8.83 2.36
CA LEU A 22 4.63 -9.27 1.61
C LEU A 22 4.81 -10.63 0.94
N GLN A 23 5.98 -10.92 0.38
CA GLN A 23 6.31 -12.25 -0.14
C GLN A 23 6.09 -13.33 0.93
N LYS A 24 6.57 -13.08 2.16
CA LYS A 24 6.37 -14.00 3.28
C LYS A 24 4.91 -14.04 3.74
N ARG A 25 4.27 -12.88 3.91
CA ARG A 25 2.90 -12.73 4.44
C ARG A 25 1.84 -13.35 3.54
N PHE A 26 1.99 -13.25 2.22
CA PHE A 26 1.05 -13.79 1.24
C PHE A 26 1.55 -15.08 0.55
N GLN A 27 2.77 -15.54 0.83
CA GLN A 27 3.40 -16.69 0.18
C GLN A 27 3.39 -16.57 -1.35
N VAL A 28 3.82 -15.40 -1.83
CA VAL A 28 3.85 -15.02 -3.25
C VAL A 28 5.28 -14.95 -3.77
N ASP A 29 5.43 -15.12 -5.09
CA ASP A 29 6.72 -15.02 -5.77
C ASP A 29 7.09 -13.54 -6.02
N TYR A 30 6.09 -12.72 -6.39
CA TYR A 30 6.28 -11.34 -6.84
C TYR A 30 5.32 -10.38 -6.16
N VAL A 31 5.76 -9.13 -6.02
CA VAL A 31 4.97 -8.03 -5.46
C VAL A 31 4.90 -6.91 -6.50
N ASP A 32 3.72 -6.74 -7.08
CA ASP A 32 3.46 -5.60 -7.95
C ASP A 32 3.45 -4.32 -7.10
N SER A 33 4.30 -3.35 -7.45
CA SER A 33 4.46 -2.12 -6.68
C SER A 33 3.85 -0.94 -7.43
N VAL A 34 2.73 -0.44 -6.93
CA VAL A 34 2.09 0.80 -7.38
C VAL A 34 2.63 1.94 -6.52
N THR A 35 3.50 2.76 -7.09
CA THR A 35 4.20 3.81 -6.33
C THR A 35 3.69 5.22 -6.60
N GLU A 36 3.58 6.02 -5.55
CA GLU A 36 3.34 7.47 -5.54
C GLU A 36 4.07 8.09 -4.32
N PRO A 37 4.34 9.40 -4.26
CA PRO A 37 4.73 10.04 -3.00
C PRO A 37 3.53 10.08 -2.05
N GLY A 38 3.65 9.50 -0.85
CA GLY A 38 2.61 9.55 0.19
C GLY A 38 1.26 8.91 -0.19
N PRO A 39 1.22 7.68 -0.73
CA PRO A 39 -0.01 7.11 -1.28
C PRO A 39 -1.09 6.83 -0.23
N ASN A 40 -0.71 6.57 1.02
CA ASN A 40 -1.65 6.39 2.12
C ASN A 40 -2.55 7.62 2.29
N LEU A 41 -1.97 8.82 2.19
CA LEU A 41 -2.71 10.09 2.18
C LEU A 41 -3.61 10.21 0.94
N ILE A 42 -3.08 9.90 -0.25
CA ILE A 42 -3.84 10.00 -1.50
C ILE A 42 -5.09 9.14 -1.47
N VAL A 43 -4.95 7.88 -1.04
CA VAL A 43 -6.05 6.93 -0.96
C VAL A 43 -6.99 7.26 0.19
N SER A 44 -6.48 7.70 1.35
CA SER A 44 -7.33 8.03 2.50
C SER A 44 -8.23 9.24 2.24
N GLU A 45 -7.67 10.29 1.61
CA GLU A 45 -8.40 11.52 1.30
C GLU A 45 -9.08 11.48 -0.08
N GLN A 46 -8.84 10.41 -0.85
CA GLN A 46 -9.32 10.23 -2.21
C GLN A 46 -8.94 11.41 -3.13
N LYS A 47 -7.76 12.01 -2.90
CA LYS A 47 -7.28 13.21 -3.59
C LYS A 47 -5.75 13.22 -3.77
N PRO A 48 -5.23 13.82 -4.85
CA PRO A 48 -5.97 14.34 -6.00
C PRO A 48 -6.58 13.21 -6.83
N GLU A 49 -7.75 13.47 -7.43
CA GLU A 49 -8.53 12.45 -8.16
C GLU A 49 -7.73 11.79 -9.30
N GLY A 50 -6.86 12.54 -9.96
CA GLY A 50 -5.98 12.01 -11.01
C GLY A 50 -5.03 10.92 -10.50
N SER A 51 -4.34 11.17 -9.39
CA SER A 51 -3.45 10.18 -8.76
C SER A 51 -4.23 8.98 -8.24
N LEU A 52 -5.39 9.20 -7.62
CA LEU A 52 -6.25 8.11 -7.17
C LEU A 52 -6.68 7.21 -8.34
N ARG A 53 -7.16 7.78 -9.45
CA ARG A 53 -7.51 7.02 -10.67
C ARG A 53 -6.32 6.25 -11.21
N SER A 54 -5.13 6.86 -11.23
CA SER A 54 -3.91 6.19 -11.70
C SER A 54 -3.53 5.00 -10.81
N ILE A 55 -3.65 5.11 -9.48
CA ILE A 55 -3.46 4.00 -8.55
C ILE A 55 -4.48 2.90 -8.82
N GLU A 56 -5.76 3.24 -8.93
CA GLU A 56 -6.85 2.29 -9.14
C GLU A 56 -6.71 1.53 -10.46
N ASN A 57 -6.33 2.20 -11.54
CA ASN A 57 -6.11 1.56 -12.84
C ASN A 57 -4.97 0.55 -12.80
N ARG A 58 -3.84 0.88 -12.14
CA ARG A 58 -2.70 -0.04 -12.01
C ARG A 58 -3.01 -1.21 -11.07
N LEU A 59 -3.73 -0.95 -9.98
CA LEU A 59 -4.22 -1.99 -9.08
C LEU A 59 -5.16 -2.96 -9.80
N LYS A 60 -6.09 -2.43 -10.62
CA LYS A 60 -7.01 -3.24 -11.42
C LYS A 60 -6.26 -4.20 -12.35
N ILE A 61 -5.23 -3.73 -13.04
CA ILE A 61 -4.40 -4.58 -13.91
C ILE A 61 -3.80 -5.75 -13.13
N SER A 62 -3.25 -5.51 -11.94
CA SER A 62 -2.68 -6.60 -11.12
C SER A 62 -3.75 -7.58 -10.62
N LEU A 63 -4.91 -7.08 -10.19
CA LEU A 63 -6.02 -7.94 -9.75
C LEU A 63 -6.59 -8.79 -10.88
N GLU A 64 -6.75 -8.23 -12.09
CA GLU A 64 -7.39 -8.91 -13.21
C GLU A 64 -6.42 -9.81 -13.99
N ASN A 65 -5.18 -9.38 -14.21
CA ASN A 65 -4.24 -10.10 -15.07
C ASN A 65 -3.23 -10.97 -14.29
N HIS A 66 -2.84 -10.54 -13.09
CA HIS A 66 -1.90 -11.29 -12.24
C HIS A 66 -2.61 -12.04 -11.11
N HIS A 67 -3.92 -11.85 -10.95
CA HIS A 67 -4.74 -12.48 -9.91
C HIS A 67 -4.15 -12.29 -8.51
N SER A 68 -3.74 -11.06 -8.20
CA SER A 68 -3.12 -10.70 -6.92
C SER A 68 -3.91 -11.27 -5.72
N LEU A 69 -3.22 -12.07 -4.89
CA LEU A 69 -3.81 -12.77 -3.75
C LEU A 69 -4.09 -11.87 -2.55
N GLY A 70 -3.48 -10.68 -2.54
CA GLY A 70 -3.62 -9.68 -1.49
C GLY A 70 -3.24 -8.30 -1.98
N VAL A 71 -3.75 -7.29 -1.28
CA VAL A 71 -3.42 -5.87 -1.51
C VAL A 71 -2.90 -5.29 -0.20
N ALA A 72 -1.83 -4.52 -0.28
CA ALA A 72 -1.30 -3.75 0.84
C ALA A 72 -1.30 -2.25 0.52
N ILE A 73 -1.54 -1.41 1.52
CA ILE A 73 -1.31 0.03 1.47
C ILE A 73 -0.27 0.41 2.53
N ALA A 74 0.78 1.10 2.14
CA ALA A 74 1.90 1.42 3.02
C ALA A 74 2.06 2.93 3.26
N GLY A 75 2.43 3.28 4.48
CA GLY A 75 2.97 4.59 4.87
C GLY A 75 4.27 4.39 5.64
N HIS A 76 5.10 5.43 5.74
CA HIS A 76 6.41 5.31 6.37
C HIS A 76 6.86 6.58 7.09
N ASP A 77 7.76 6.40 8.04
CA ASP A 77 8.39 7.50 8.76
C ASP A 77 9.22 8.39 7.82
N GLY A 78 9.20 9.70 8.08
CA GLY A 78 9.96 10.68 7.29
C GLY A 78 9.51 10.82 5.82
N CYS A 79 8.23 10.55 5.51
CA CYS A 79 7.71 10.68 4.15
C CYS A 79 7.56 12.15 3.70
N ALA A 80 8.32 12.57 2.69
CA ALA A 80 8.18 13.91 2.13
C ALA A 80 6.86 14.12 1.38
N GLY A 81 6.30 13.06 0.78
CA GLY A 81 4.99 13.09 0.11
C GLY A 81 3.80 13.11 1.06
N ASN A 82 4.03 12.86 2.33
CA ASN A 82 3.04 12.89 3.39
C ASN A 82 3.71 13.32 4.71
N PRO A 83 3.94 14.62 4.91
CA PRO A 83 4.69 15.17 6.04
C PRO A 83 3.84 15.22 7.32
N ALA A 84 3.13 14.13 7.62
CA ALA A 84 2.31 13.95 8.81
C ALA A 84 3.03 13.08 9.84
N SER A 85 2.62 13.20 11.11
CA SER A 85 3.11 12.36 12.20
C SER A 85 2.78 10.87 11.98
N GLU A 86 3.49 9.99 12.69
CA GLU A 86 3.23 8.55 12.67
C GLU A 86 1.75 8.20 12.93
N ASP A 87 1.15 8.77 13.97
CA ASP A 87 -0.25 8.51 14.32
C ASP A 87 -1.21 8.93 13.20
N GLN A 88 -0.97 10.11 12.61
CA GLN A 88 -1.77 10.60 11.49
C GLN A 88 -1.62 9.72 10.25
N GLN A 89 -0.40 9.28 9.93
CA GLN A 89 -0.16 8.37 8.81
C GLN A 89 -0.77 6.99 9.03
N LYS A 90 -0.71 6.46 10.27
CA LYS A 90 -1.40 5.22 10.64
C LYS A 90 -2.91 5.35 10.50
N ASP A 91 -3.50 6.47 10.90
CA ASP A 91 -4.93 6.70 10.70
C ASP A 91 -5.32 6.85 9.22
N GLN A 92 -4.46 7.46 8.41
CA GLN A 92 -4.62 7.48 6.95
C GLN A 92 -4.52 6.07 6.35
N ILE A 93 -3.58 5.24 6.81
CA ILE A 93 -3.49 3.83 6.41
C ILE A 93 -4.81 3.11 6.71
N LYS A 94 -5.35 3.23 7.92
CA LYS A 94 -6.64 2.61 8.29
C LYS A 94 -7.80 3.09 7.40
N LYS A 95 -7.88 4.39 7.14
CA LYS A 95 -8.87 4.96 6.21
C LYS A 95 -8.70 4.40 4.80
N ALA A 96 -7.47 4.33 4.31
CA ALA A 96 -7.14 3.82 2.99
C ALA A 96 -7.49 2.34 2.84
N ILE A 97 -7.27 1.50 3.86
CA ILE A 97 -7.74 0.11 3.90
C ILE A 97 -9.24 0.06 3.62
N ARG A 98 -10.04 0.85 4.34
CA ARG A 98 -11.51 0.87 4.17
C ARG A 98 -11.94 1.36 2.79
N VAL A 99 -11.21 2.29 2.19
CA VAL A 99 -11.45 2.75 0.80
C VAL A 99 -11.17 1.63 -0.20
N LEU A 100 -10.04 0.93 -0.05
CA LEU A 100 -9.62 -0.14 -0.95
C LEU A 100 -10.51 -1.37 -0.82
N GLN A 101 -10.90 -1.77 0.39
CA GLN A 101 -11.82 -2.90 0.63
C GLN A 101 -13.14 -2.76 -0.15
N LYS A 102 -13.67 -1.53 -0.25
CA LYS A 102 -14.89 -1.26 -1.04
C LYS A 102 -14.68 -1.42 -2.56
N LYS A 103 -13.43 -1.39 -3.03
CA LYS A 103 -13.05 -1.43 -4.45
C LYS A 103 -12.55 -2.79 -4.92
N VAL A 104 -11.84 -3.55 -4.08
CA VAL A 104 -11.12 -4.77 -4.49
C VAL A 104 -11.88 -6.09 -4.22
N GLY A 105 -13.12 -6.00 -3.73
CA GLY A 105 -14.00 -7.16 -3.57
C GLY A 105 -13.55 -8.08 -2.42
N LYS A 106 -13.29 -9.36 -2.73
CA LYS A 106 -12.96 -10.40 -1.72
C LYS A 106 -11.47 -10.54 -1.43
N VAL A 107 -10.61 -9.79 -2.11
CA VAL A 107 -9.16 -9.85 -1.91
C VAL A 107 -8.80 -9.22 -0.56
N ASP A 108 -7.91 -9.87 0.19
CA ASP A 108 -7.45 -9.38 1.48
C ASP A 108 -6.74 -8.02 1.33
N VAL A 109 -7.05 -7.06 2.22
CA VAL A 109 -6.47 -5.72 2.22
C VAL A 109 -5.84 -5.44 3.58
N ILE A 110 -4.53 -5.25 3.60
CA ILE A 110 -3.77 -4.95 4.83
C ILE A 110 -3.11 -3.57 4.76
N GLY A 111 -2.90 -2.96 5.92
CA GLY A 111 -2.13 -1.72 6.07
C GLY A 111 -0.75 -2.00 6.61
N LEU A 112 0.27 -1.31 6.11
CA LEU A 112 1.64 -1.42 6.58
C LEU A 112 2.17 -0.06 7.05
N TRP A 113 2.76 -0.03 8.24
CA TRP A 113 3.60 1.06 8.72
C TRP A 113 5.07 0.64 8.65
N ILE A 114 5.92 1.50 8.10
CA ILE A 114 7.37 1.30 8.07
C ILE A 114 8.01 2.34 8.98
N ASP A 115 8.64 1.88 10.06
CA ASP A 115 9.30 2.76 11.02
C ASP A 115 10.67 3.28 10.52
N ASN A 116 11.31 4.14 11.30
CA ASN A 116 12.62 4.73 11.00
C ASN A 116 13.78 3.72 10.92
N ASN A 117 13.59 2.50 11.43
CA ASN A 117 14.53 1.38 11.34
C ASN A 117 14.16 0.44 10.18
N PHE A 118 13.19 0.80 9.36
CA PHE A 118 12.66 0.03 8.24
C PHE A 118 11.98 -1.28 8.65
N ASN A 119 11.52 -1.39 9.91
CA ASN A 119 10.67 -2.52 10.30
C ASN A 119 9.26 -2.30 9.76
N VAL A 120 8.68 -3.37 9.22
CA VAL A 120 7.32 -3.36 8.66
C VAL A 120 6.36 -3.91 9.70
N GLN A 121 5.31 -3.16 10.02
CA GLN A 121 4.28 -3.53 10.99
C GLN A 121 2.89 -3.45 10.34
N GLU A 122 2.05 -4.46 10.58
CA GLU A 122 0.65 -4.40 10.15
C GLU A 122 -0.15 -3.41 11.01
N VAL A 123 -0.96 -2.59 10.33
CA VAL A 123 -1.90 -1.65 10.95
C VAL A 123 -3.31 -2.15 10.66
N ASN A 124 -4.06 -2.42 11.73
CA ASN A 124 -5.45 -2.87 11.62
C ASN A 124 -6.42 -1.68 11.54
N PRO A 125 -7.49 -1.78 10.73
CA PRO A 125 -8.49 -0.73 10.54
C PRO A 125 -9.33 -0.44 11.79
#